data_AF-A0A6G3X3L2-F1
#
_entry.id   AF-A0A6G3X3L2-F1
#
_cell.length_a   1.000
_cell.length_b   1.000
_cell.length_c   1.000
_cell.angle_alpha   90.00
_cell.angle_beta   90.00
_cell.angle_gamma   90.00
#
_symmetry.space_group_name_H-M   'P 1'
#
loop_
_entity.id
_entity.type
_entity.pdbx_description
1 polymer ?
#
loop_
_entity_poly.entity_id
_entity_poly.type
_entity_poly.pdbx_seq_one_letter_code
_entity_poly.pdbx_strand_id
1 'polypeptide(L)'
;QKEIEYEGEVHNGVLVVQNFFGVDYPTGVAIVHDLMNARLRQFRHVAEVELPVLYDDFALDAEAREILAGYVRELEHWIAGILIWHRGCRRYREEDLRRGHGTPWHISGPTGLGTSAAQITRLLTQLAGSPA
;
A
#
# COMPACT_ATOMS: atom_id res chain seq x y z
N GLN A 1 9.14 -1.13 4.25
CA GLN A 1 8.84 -0.54 5.58
C GLN A 1 7.60 -1.15 6.20
N LYS A 2 6.37 -0.64 5.97
CA LYS A 2 5.11 -1.15 6.58
C LYS A 2 5.02 -2.68 6.62
N GLU A 3 5.05 -3.32 5.45
CA GLU A 3 4.80 -4.76 5.34
C GLU A 3 5.84 -5.58 6.10
N ILE A 4 7.13 -5.27 5.91
CA ILE A 4 8.23 -6.04 6.50
C ILE A 4 8.41 -5.74 7.99
N GLU A 5 8.52 -4.46 8.35
CA GLU A 5 8.94 -4.03 9.70
C GLU A 5 7.79 -4.00 10.71
N TYR A 6 6.55 -3.80 10.26
CA TYR A 6 5.39 -3.63 11.15
C TYR A 6 4.38 -4.79 11.03
N GLU A 7 4.24 -5.41 9.86
CA GLU A 7 3.22 -6.45 9.63
C GLU A 7 3.80 -7.86 9.55
N GLY A 8 5.11 -8.02 9.35
CA GLY A 8 5.74 -9.32 9.09
C GLY A 8 5.28 -9.96 7.77
N GLU A 9 4.70 -9.18 6.87
CA GLU A 9 4.23 -9.60 5.55
C GLU A 9 5.41 -9.71 4.59
N VAL A 10 5.50 -10.82 3.86
CA VAL A 10 6.64 -11.14 2.97
C VAL A 10 6.31 -11.01 1.49
N HIS A 11 5.04 -10.81 1.13
CA HIS A 11 4.61 -10.58 -0.25
C HIS A 11 4.92 -9.14 -0.73
N ASN A 12 6.22 -8.83 -0.84
CA ASN A 12 6.70 -7.52 -1.28
C ASN A 12 7.74 -7.68 -2.40
N GLY A 13 7.53 -6.98 -3.53
CA GLY A 13 8.41 -7.07 -4.70
C GLY A 13 9.86 -6.64 -4.44
N VAL A 14 10.09 -5.64 -3.57
CA VAL A 14 11.44 -5.21 -3.18
C VAL A 14 12.13 -6.33 -2.39
N LEU A 15 11.44 -6.95 -1.44
CA LEU A 15 12.00 -8.07 -0.67
C LEU A 15 12.34 -9.27 -1.58
N VAL A 16 11.46 -9.59 -2.54
CA VAL A 16 11.71 -10.65 -3.53
C VAL A 16 12.98 -10.36 -4.33
N VAL A 17 13.13 -9.12 -4.84
CA VAL A 17 14.32 -8.71 -5.61
C VAL A 17 15.58 -8.74 -4.75
N GLN A 18 15.54 -8.21 -3.52
CA GLN A 18 16.68 -8.24 -2.60
C GLN A 18 17.15 -9.67 -2.35
N ASN A 19 16.22 -10.58 -2.04
CA ASN A 19 16.55 -11.96 -1.73
C ASN A 19 17.06 -12.73 -2.96
N PHE A 20 16.41 -12.55 -4.11
CA PHE A 20 16.76 -13.29 -5.33
C PHE A 20 18.11 -12.86 -5.90
N PHE A 21 18.39 -11.54 -5.93
CA PHE A 21 19.65 -11.02 -6.47
C PHE A 21 20.75 -10.84 -5.42
N GLY A 22 20.44 -11.00 -4.13
CA GLY A 22 21.39 -10.79 -3.04
C GLY A 22 21.85 -9.34 -2.90
N VAL A 23 20.94 -8.38 -3.14
CA VAL A 23 21.25 -6.94 -3.13
C VAL A 23 20.67 -6.23 -1.91
N ASP A 24 21.24 -5.07 -1.59
CA ASP A 24 20.75 -4.23 -0.50
C ASP A 24 19.41 -3.54 -0.82
N TYR A 25 18.81 -2.91 0.19
CA TYR A 25 17.49 -2.30 0.07
C TYR A 25 17.41 -1.17 -0.96
N PRO A 26 18.32 -0.17 -0.97
CA PRO A 26 18.31 0.86 -2.00
C PRO A 26 18.41 0.31 -3.42
N THR A 27 19.27 -0.70 -3.65
CA THR A 27 19.41 -1.34 -4.96
C THR A 27 18.14 -2.09 -5.34
N GLY A 28 17.54 -2.85 -4.41
CA GLY A 28 16.27 -3.54 -4.64
C GLY A 28 15.14 -2.59 -5.04
N VAL A 29 15.02 -1.44 -4.36
CA VAL A 29 14.05 -0.40 -4.70
C VAL A 29 14.29 0.15 -6.10
N ALA A 30 15.55 0.45 -6.46
CA ALA A 30 15.89 0.96 -7.79
C ALA A 30 15.50 -0.02 -8.90
N ILE A 31 15.80 -1.31 -8.73
CA ILE A 31 15.42 -2.36 -9.70
C ILE A 31 13.89 -2.45 -9.86
N VAL A 32 13.14 -2.45 -8.75
CA VAL A 32 11.67 -2.49 -8.81
C VAL A 32 11.12 -1.23 -9.48
N HIS A 33 11.68 -0.06 -9.19
CA HIS A 33 11.30 1.20 -9.83
C HIS A 33 11.56 1.17 -11.35
N ASP A 34 12.70 0.63 -11.79
CA ASP A 34 13.01 0.50 -13.21
C ASP A 34 12.07 -0.47 -13.92
N LEU A 35 11.71 -1.58 -13.26
CA LEU A 35 10.70 -2.51 -13.73
C LEU A 35 9.33 -1.84 -13.87
N MET A 36 8.90 -1.05 -12.87
CA MET A 36 7.64 -0.29 -12.94
C MET A 36 7.64 0.68 -14.13
N ASN A 37 8.73 1.41 -14.35
CA ASN A 37 8.87 2.30 -15.49
C ASN A 37 8.87 1.54 -16.83
N ALA A 38 9.51 0.37 -16.89
CA ALA A 38 9.49 -0.49 -18.08
C ALA A 38 8.06 -0.97 -18.40
N ARG A 39 7.30 -1.40 -17.39
CA ARG A 39 5.89 -1.81 -17.57
C ARG A 39 5.01 -0.67 -18.02
N LEU A 40 5.22 0.54 -17.52
CA LEU A 40 4.48 1.71 -17.98
C LEU A 40 4.81 2.07 -19.45
N ARG A 41 6.08 1.97 -19.86
CA ARG A 41 6.46 2.13 -21.28
C ARG A 41 5.80 1.07 -22.16
N GLN A 42 5.80 -0.19 -21.70
CA GLN A 42 5.15 -1.28 -22.41
C GLN A 42 3.64 -1.05 -22.54
N PHE A 43 2.96 -0.63 -21.47
CA PHE A 43 1.53 -0.31 -21.51
C PHE A 43 1.22 0.73 -22.59
N ARG A 44 1.99 1.83 -22.64
CA ARG A 44 1.82 2.85 -23.69
C ARG A 44 2.08 2.29 -25.09
N HIS A 45 3.11 1.48 -25.26
CA HIS A 45 3.39 0.86 -26.56
C HIS A 45 2.23 -0.02 -27.03
N VAL A 46 1.69 -0.87 -26.13
CA VAL A 46 0.53 -1.70 -26.44
C VAL A 46 -0.67 -0.83 -26.83
N ALA A 47 -0.95 0.22 -26.05
CA ALA A 47 -2.07 1.11 -26.30
C ALA A 47 -1.96 1.90 -27.61
N GLU A 48 -0.77 2.43 -27.91
CA GLU A 48 -0.54 3.36 -29.02
C GLU A 48 -0.19 2.66 -30.34
N VAL A 49 0.37 1.44 -30.27
CA VAL A 49 0.93 0.74 -31.44
C VAL A 49 0.27 -0.60 -31.69
N GLU A 50 0.15 -1.46 -30.67
CA GLU A 50 -0.32 -2.84 -30.87
C GLU A 50 -1.85 -2.93 -30.97
N LEU A 51 -2.59 -2.17 -30.15
CA LEU A 51 -4.05 -2.15 -30.19
C LEU A 51 -4.60 -1.69 -31.55
N PRO A 52 -4.09 -0.62 -32.19
CA PRO A 52 -4.52 -0.26 -33.54
C PRO A 52 -4.37 -1.39 -34.56
N VAL A 53 -3.27 -2.15 -34.52
CA VAL A 53 -3.06 -3.31 -35.40
C VAL A 53 -4.11 -4.39 -35.12
N LEU A 54 -4.37 -4.67 -33.84
CA LEU A 54 -5.42 -5.60 -33.43
C LEU A 54 -6.80 -5.17 -33.93
N TYR A 55 -7.13 -3.87 -33.87
CA TYR A 55 -8.41 -3.37 -34.36
C TYR A 55 -8.62 -3.67 -35.84
N ASP A 56 -7.55 -3.59 -36.63
CA ASP A 56 -7.59 -3.86 -38.06
C ASP A 56 -7.63 -5.37 -38.34
N ASP A 57 -6.83 -6.18 -37.64
CA ASP A 57 -6.81 -7.64 -37.76
C ASP A 57 -8.18 -8.29 -37.46
N PHE A 58 -8.91 -7.74 -36.49
CA PHE A 58 -10.25 -8.20 -36.11
C PHE A 58 -11.39 -7.44 -36.81
N ALA A 59 -11.07 -6.50 -37.71
CA ALA A 59 -12.03 -5.66 -38.40
C ALA A 59 -13.05 -5.00 -37.45
N LEU A 60 -12.57 -4.48 -36.31
CA LEU A 60 -13.43 -3.84 -35.32
C LEU A 60 -14.08 -2.57 -35.89
N ASP A 61 -15.37 -2.41 -35.63
CA ASP A 61 -16.11 -1.21 -35.99
C ASP A 61 -15.74 -0.02 -35.10
N ALA A 62 -16.28 1.16 -35.44
CA ALA A 62 -15.97 2.40 -34.73
C ALA A 62 -16.42 2.38 -33.26
N GLU A 63 -17.55 1.74 -32.97
CA GLU A 63 -18.11 1.65 -31.62
C GLU A 63 -17.20 0.80 -30.72
N ALA A 64 -16.78 -0.38 -31.20
CA ALA A 64 -15.88 -1.25 -30.45
C ALA A 64 -14.50 -0.59 -30.21
N ARG A 65 -13.96 0.12 -31.20
CA ARG A 65 -12.71 0.89 -31.06
C ARG A 65 -12.83 1.99 -30.01
N GLU A 66 -13.96 2.71 -29.99
CA GLU A 66 -14.23 3.75 -29.00
C GLU A 66 -14.33 3.19 -27.58
N ILE A 67 -15.04 2.07 -27.40
CA ILE A 67 -15.16 1.38 -26.10
C ILE A 67 -13.77 0.96 -25.58
N LEU A 68 -12.94 0.36 -26.43
CA LEU A 68 -11.58 -0.05 -26.05
C LEU A 68 -10.69 1.15 -25.72
N ALA A 69 -10.77 2.24 -26.50
CA ALA A 69 -10.05 3.47 -26.20
C ALA A 69 -10.49 4.09 -24.86
N GLY A 70 -11.78 4.07 -24.56
CA GLY A 70 -12.33 4.48 -23.27
C GLY A 70 -11.78 3.65 -22.12
N TYR A 71 -11.74 2.32 -22.28
CA TYR A 71 -11.18 1.42 -21.27
C TYR A 71 -9.68 1.67 -21.02
N VAL A 72 -8.89 1.88 -22.07
CA VAL A 72 -7.47 2.27 -21.94
C VAL A 72 -7.33 3.55 -21.13
N ARG A 73 -8.17 4.56 -21.38
CA ARG A 73 -8.17 5.82 -20.63
C ARG A 73 -8.49 5.61 -19.15
N GLU A 74 -9.44 4.74 -18.82
CA GLU A 74 -9.73 4.40 -17.42
C GLU A 74 -8.53 3.75 -16.72
N LEU A 75 -7.80 2.86 -17.41
CA LEU A 75 -6.57 2.27 -16.86
C LEU A 75 -5.48 3.33 -16.62
N GLU A 76 -5.31 4.30 -17.52
CA GLU A 76 -4.37 5.41 -17.31
C GLU A 76 -4.76 6.25 -16.08
N HIS A 77 -6.05 6.58 -15.95
CA HIS A 77 -6.55 7.26 -14.76
C HIS A 77 -6.32 6.45 -13.49
N TRP A 78 -6.48 5.12 -13.55
CA TRP A 78 -6.23 4.24 -12.41
C TRP A 78 -4.75 4.22 -12.03
N ILE A 79 -3.82 4.14 -12.98
CA ILE A 79 -2.38 4.19 -12.75
C ILE A 79 -1.95 5.54 -12.16
N ALA A 80 -2.49 6.65 -12.65
CA ALA A 80 -2.22 7.97 -12.08
C ALA A 80 -2.82 8.11 -10.67
N GLY A 81 -4.07 7.66 -10.51
CA GLY A 81 -4.82 7.71 -9.27
C GLY A 81 -4.16 6.90 -8.16
N ILE A 82 -3.66 5.69 -8.46
CA ILE A 82 -2.98 4.87 -7.46
C ILE A 82 -1.70 5.53 -6.96
N LEU A 83 -0.92 6.19 -7.83
CA LEU A 83 0.26 6.95 -7.41
C LEU A 83 -0.11 8.12 -6.49
N ILE A 84 -1.13 8.90 -6.88
CA ILE A 84 -1.61 10.04 -6.09
C ILE A 84 -2.10 9.57 -4.72
N TRP A 85 -2.89 8.50 -4.68
CA TRP A 85 -3.39 7.91 -3.43
C TRP A 85 -2.24 7.41 -2.55
N HIS A 86 -1.26 6.68 -3.10
CA HIS A 86 -0.11 6.20 -2.31
C HIS A 86 0.68 7.35 -1.68
N ARG A 87 0.84 8.48 -2.39
CA ARG A 87 1.50 9.69 -1.87
C ARG A 87 0.67 10.42 -0.81
N GLY A 88 -0.65 10.43 -0.95
CA GLY A 88 -1.55 11.20 -0.10
C GLY A 88 -2.07 10.46 1.13
N CYS A 89 -2.20 9.13 1.06
CA CYS A 89 -2.85 8.36 2.10
C CYS A 89 -2.00 8.25 3.39
N ARG A 90 -2.68 7.96 4.51
CA ARG A 90 -2.04 7.71 5.80
C ARG A 90 -1.47 6.30 5.94
N ARG A 91 -1.97 5.36 5.15
CA ARG A 91 -1.68 3.93 5.25
C ARG A 91 -0.19 3.60 5.23
N TYR A 92 0.65 4.38 4.55
CA TYR A 92 2.08 4.12 4.39
C TYR A 92 2.98 5.16 5.06
N ARG A 93 2.42 6.14 5.78
CA ARG A 93 3.21 7.17 6.44
C ARG A 93 3.85 6.63 7.70
N GLU A 94 5.15 6.85 7.84
CA GLU A 94 5.92 6.34 8.98
C GLU A 94 5.34 6.79 10.34
N GLU A 95 4.88 8.04 10.44
CA GLU A 95 4.25 8.59 11.64
C GLU A 95 2.99 7.82 12.07
N ASP A 96 2.23 7.29 11.11
CA ASP A 96 1.01 6.52 11.35
C ASP A 96 1.35 5.05 11.65
N LEU A 97 2.42 4.51 11.06
CA LEU A 97 2.93 3.16 11.35
C LEU A 97 3.45 3.05 12.80
N ARG A 98 4.22 4.04 13.25
CA ARG A 98 4.77 4.10 14.62
C ARG A 98 3.69 4.20 15.70
N ARG A 99 2.53 4.79 15.39
CA ARG A 99 1.38 4.87 16.31
C ARG A 99 0.62 3.54 16.46
N GLY A 100 0.95 2.56 15.61
CA GLY A 100 0.38 1.22 15.61
C GLY A 100 -0.90 1.13 14.79
N HIS A 101 -0.94 0.20 13.85
CA HIS A 101 -2.18 -0.27 13.19
C HIS A 101 -2.81 -1.47 13.92
N GLY A 102 -2.34 -1.75 15.13
CA GLY A 102 -2.79 -2.86 15.97
C GLY A 102 -2.69 -2.58 17.47
N THR A 103 -2.55 -1.32 17.88
CA THR A 103 -2.80 -0.98 19.29
C THR A 103 -4.25 -1.36 19.57
N PRO A 104 -4.52 -2.27 20.54
CA PRO A 104 -5.88 -2.52 20.95
C PRO A 104 -6.52 -1.17 21.24
N TRP A 105 -7.80 -0.99 20.91
CA TRP A 105 -8.56 0.09 21.50
C TRP A 105 -8.40 -0.03 23.01
N HIS A 106 -7.48 0.75 23.59
CA HIS A 106 -7.37 0.89 25.01
C HIS A 106 -8.56 1.73 25.40
N ILE A 107 -9.68 1.05 25.65
CA ILE A 107 -10.77 1.60 26.44
C ILE A 107 -10.15 1.81 27.82
N SER A 108 -9.46 2.93 27.98
CA SER A 108 -9.01 3.38 29.29
C SER A 108 -10.29 3.52 30.09
N GLY A 109 -10.40 2.71 31.15
CA GLY A 109 -11.62 2.64 31.96
C GLY A 109 -12.09 4.04 32.36
N PRO A 110 -13.37 4.20 32.72
CA PRO A 110 -14.00 5.51 32.84
C PRO A 110 -13.20 6.43 33.80
N THR A 111 -12.86 7.64 33.33
CA THR A 111 -12.03 8.63 34.06
C THR A 111 -12.81 9.87 34.52
N GLY A 112 -14.14 9.83 34.46
CA GLY A 112 -15.00 10.94 34.86
C GLY A 112 -15.22 11.05 36.38
N LEU A 113 -15.83 12.15 36.82
CA LEU A 113 -16.24 12.30 38.22
C LEU A 113 -17.22 11.18 38.61
N GLY A 114 -16.98 10.54 39.75
CA GLY A 114 -17.80 9.41 40.24
C GLY A 114 -17.36 8.02 39.79
N THR A 115 -16.26 7.88 39.03
CA THR A 115 -15.80 6.58 38.51
C THR A 115 -14.70 5.92 39.35
N SER A 116 -14.41 6.45 40.54
CA SER A 116 -13.30 6.02 41.42
C SER A 116 -13.33 4.53 41.75
N ALA A 117 -14.52 3.93 41.91
CA ALA A 117 -14.66 2.50 42.19
C ALA A 117 -14.18 1.60 41.03
N ALA A 118 -14.34 2.05 39.78
CA ALA A 118 -13.88 1.31 38.60
C ALA A 118 -12.35 1.33 38.43
N GLN A 119 -11.64 2.16 39.20
CA GLN A 119 -10.17 2.29 39.14
C GLN A 119 -9.44 1.53 40.25
N ILE A 120 -10.17 0.97 41.24
CA ILE A 120 -9.57 0.27 42.39
C ILE A 120 -8.71 -0.92 41.93
N THR A 121 -9.21 -1.72 40.99
CA THR A 121 -8.47 -2.87 40.45
C THR A 121 -7.17 -2.43 39.77
N ARG A 122 -7.18 -1.31 39.03
CA ARG A 122 -5.97 -0.75 38.39
C ARG A 122 -4.95 -0.28 39.43
N LEU A 123 -5.40 0.44 40.47
CA LEU A 123 -4.55 0.92 41.57
C LEU A 123 -3.90 -0.23 42.33
N LEU A 124 -4.66 -1.27 42.65
CA LEU A 124 -4.16 -2.46 43.34
C LEU A 124 -3.11 -3.21 42.51
N THR A 125 -3.30 -3.29 41.19
CA THR A 125 -2.35 -3.96 40.29
C THR A 125 -1.05 -3.16 40.14
N GLN A 126 -1.11 -1.82 40.13
CA GLN A 126 0.08 -0.96 40.14
C GLN A 126 0.87 -1.06 41.46
N LEU A 127 0.18 -1.16 42.60
CA LEU A 127 0.81 -1.30 43.91
C LEU A 127 1.49 -2.67 44.10
N ALA A 128 0.96 -3.73 43.48
CA ALA A 128 1.54 -5.06 43.53
C ALA A 128 2.73 -5.27 42.57
N GLY A 129 2.96 -4.35 41.63
CA GLY A 129 3.95 -4.48 40.55
C GLY A 129 5.25 -3.68 40.71
N SER A 130 5.43 -2.90 41.78
CA SER A 130 6.67 -2.15 42.01
C SER A 130 7.68 -2.98 42.81
N PRO A 131 8.86 -3.33 42.25
CA PRO A 131 9.93 -3.89 43.06
C PRO A 131 10.56 -2.77 43.93
N ALA A 132 11.00 -3.15 45.13
CA ALA A 132 11.71 -2.29 46.08
C ALA A 132 13.12 -1.92 45.59
#